data_AF-A0A7C4D2Z7-F1
#
_entry.id   AF-A0A7C4D2Z7-F1
#
_cell.length_a   1.000
_cell.length_b   1.000
_cell.length_c   1.000
_cell.angle_alpha   90.00
_cell.angle_beta   90.00
_cell.angle_gamma   90.00
#
_symmetry.space_group_name_H-M   'P 1'
#
loop_
_entity.id
_entity.type
_entity.pdbx_description
1 polymer ?
#
loop_
_entity_poly.entity_id
_entity_poly.type
_entity_poly.pdbx_seq_one_letter_code
_entity_poly.pdbx_strand_id
1 'polypeptide(L)'
;MIEQIHYATTPKYNFPQIRENMSLPKRFIELSLNSMSEIKERCFQPWIDLSNLQVERIEEQEDIIEVYGKDTLSLISSLEPVPDGTPIIAIDTSSIKVGETGSGIICAVRGAVVWNEKKRYKYLRLGPFPFHITEENRKEILSILGQYSPINFGSSLFLIEIQSRLCNALEKWIQMMISRSVSDSIILWDGSLTSKSSSGYLDTLAGILRNARNNSNIVLSFSKASTVRFLGRRITDLLSKHKAPCILEIEEEMLSLSSKNLRLLGKIYVARLNDKGYTFRVDVDRSLPKEIQIIAIQRLLGNDIIFQGYPEALRLAHIFSTFTASDVIGIQRFIAREYGLKVVTWPNIRKALFGPFGTGGAGD
;
A
#
# COMPACT_ATOMS: atom_id res chain seq x y z
N MET A 1 -9.94 -40.13 22.86
CA MET A 1 -10.63 -38.99 23.52
C MET A 1 -9.60 -37.87 23.60
N ILE A 2 -9.66 -36.90 22.68
CA ILE A 2 -8.68 -35.80 22.63
C ILE A 2 -9.44 -34.57 23.14
N GLU A 3 -9.08 -34.12 24.34
CA GLU A 3 -9.62 -32.91 24.94
C GLU A 3 -9.26 -31.70 24.08
N GLN A 4 -10.30 -30.99 23.67
CA GLN A 4 -10.19 -29.75 22.92
C GLN A 4 -9.81 -28.66 23.91
N ILE A 5 -8.59 -28.13 23.81
CA ILE A 5 -8.14 -27.01 24.63
C ILE A 5 -9.04 -25.80 24.32
N HIS A 6 -9.88 -25.44 25.29
CA HIS A 6 -10.70 -24.23 25.24
C HIS A 6 -9.80 -23.00 25.26
N TYR A 7 -9.58 -22.39 24.10
CA TYR A 7 -9.05 -21.03 24.04
C TYR A 7 -10.15 -20.07 24.52
N ALA A 8 -10.05 -19.62 25.78
CA ALA A 8 -10.77 -18.46 26.25
C ALA A 8 -10.27 -17.23 25.48
N THR A 9 -11.21 -16.45 24.93
CA THR A 9 -10.92 -15.15 24.30
C THR A 9 -10.29 -14.23 25.34
N THR A 10 -8.99 -13.99 25.26
CA THR A 10 -8.29 -13.09 26.18
C THR A 10 -8.74 -11.64 25.95
N PRO A 11 -9.26 -10.94 26.98
CA PRO A 11 -9.70 -9.53 26.87
C PRO A 11 -8.55 -8.52 26.97
N LYS A 12 -7.29 -8.97 26.79
CA LYS A 12 -6.09 -8.13 26.93
C LYS A 12 -5.36 -7.99 25.60
N TYR A 13 -6.00 -7.32 24.65
CA TYR A 13 -5.25 -6.53 23.68
C TYR A 13 -5.11 -5.13 24.27
N ASN A 14 -3.90 -4.79 24.72
CA ASN A 14 -3.53 -3.39 24.99
C ASN A 14 -3.46 -2.68 23.64
N PHE A 15 -4.62 -2.30 23.11
CA PHE A 15 -4.68 -1.30 22.06
C PHE A 15 -4.06 -0.02 22.64
N PRO A 16 -3.17 0.70 21.92
CA PRO A 16 -2.97 2.11 22.25
C PRO A 16 -4.36 2.75 22.34
N GLN A 17 -4.61 3.63 23.31
CA GLN A 17 -5.89 4.31 23.45
C GLN A 17 -6.17 5.11 22.18
N ILE A 18 -6.80 4.44 21.22
CA ILE A 18 -7.39 4.99 20.01
C ILE A 18 -8.47 5.93 20.54
N ARG A 19 -8.13 7.22 20.61
CA ARG A 19 -9.05 8.28 21.07
C ARG A 19 -10.38 8.13 20.32
N GLU A 20 -11.48 8.35 21.03
CA GLU A 20 -12.90 8.08 20.68
C GLU A 20 -13.40 8.66 19.33
N ASN A 21 -12.56 9.31 18.53
CA ASN A 21 -12.88 9.86 17.20
C ASN A 21 -12.49 8.94 16.03
N MET A 22 -11.98 7.74 16.27
CA MET A 22 -11.53 6.81 15.22
C MET A 22 -12.58 5.71 14.96
N SER A 23 -13.75 6.07 14.43
CA SER A 23 -14.64 5.04 13.88
C SER A 23 -13.99 4.46 12.62
N LEU A 24 -13.75 3.15 12.58
CA LEU A 24 -13.59 2.39 11.33
C LEU A 24 -14.66 2.88 10.35
N PRO A 25 -14.39 3.04 9.03
CA PRO A 25 -15.41 3.58 8.15
C PRO A 25 -16.55 2.58 8.15
N LYS A 26 -17.61 2.88 8.90
CA LYS A 26 -18.72 1.94 9.14
C LYS A 26 -19.23 1.43 7.81
N ARG A 27 -19.32 2.34 6.83
CA ARG A 27 -19.64 2.06 5.43
C ARG A 27 -18.72 1.04 4.73
N PHE A 28 -17.42 1.02 5.01
CA PHE A 28 -16.49 0.03 4.43
C PHE A 28 -16.69 -1.36 5.03
N ILE A 29 -16.94 -1.44 6.35
CA ILE A 29 -17.30 -2.71 7.01
C ILE A 29 -18.68 -3.17 6.51
N GLU A 30 -19.65 -2.28 6.51
CA GLU A 30 -21.01 -2.55 6.03
C GLU A 30 -20.97 -3.04 4.58
N LEU A 31 -20.17 -2.41 3.71
CA LEU A 31 -19.97 -2.88 2.34
C LEU A 31 -19.37 -4.29 2.29
N SER A 32 -18.38 -4.58 3.12
CA SER A 32 -17.78 -5.91 3.25
C SER A 32 -18.83 -6.94 3.67
N LEU A 33 -19.60 -6.66 4.72
CA LEU A 33 -20.63 -7.56 5.23
C LEU A 33 -21.80 -7.74 4.25
N ASN A 34 -22.32 -6.64 3.71
CA ASN A 34 -23.48 -6.63 2.81
C ASN A 34 -23.15 -7.38 1.52
N SER A 35 -22.02 -7.05 0.88
CA SER A 35 -21.61 -7.72 -0.36
C SER A 35 -21.50 -9.24 -0.18
N MET A 36 -20.97 -9.70 0.95
CA MET A 36 -20.88 -11.13 1.25
C MET A 36 -22.25 -11.76 1.59
N SER A 37 -23.13 -11.05 2.29
CA SER A 37 -24.48 -11.53 2.63
C SER A 37 -25.42 -11.68 1.44
N GLU A 38 -25.14 -10.96 0.35
CA GLU A 38 -25.93 -10.97 -0.89
C GLU A 38 -25.58 -12.13 -1.83
N ILE A 39 -24.61 -12.99 -1.48
CA ILE A 39 -24.28 -14.17 -2.27
C ILE A 39 -25.51 -15.09 -2.35
N LYS A 40 -26.08 -15.24 -3.55
CA LYS A 40 -27.25 -16.11 -3.80
C LYS A 40 -26.81 -17.50 -4.25
N GLU A 41 -25.61 -17.61 -4.80
CA GLU A 41 -25.06 -18.83 -5.35
C GLU A 41 -24.65 -19.80 -4.26
N ARG A 42 -24.77 -21.10 -4.55
CA ARG A 42 -24.33 -22.16 -3.64
C ARG A 42 -22.92 -22.65 -3.92
N CYS A 43 -22.26 -22.16 -4.98
CA CYS A 43 -20.98 -22.70 -5.44
C CYS A 43 -19.89 -21.65 -5.30
N PHE A 44 -18.77 -22.07 -4.72
CA PHE A 44 -17.57 -21.25 -4.55
C PHE A 44 -16.37 -22.03 -5.06
N GLN A 45 -15.64 -21.45 -6.02
CA GLN A 45 -14.37 -21.97 -6.47
C GLN A 45 -13.22 -21.24 -5.75
N PRO A 46 -12.48 -21.92 -4.86
CA PRO A 46 -11.30 -21.33 -4.24
C PRO A 46 -10.25 -20.98 -5.29
N TRP A 47 -9.55 -19.87 -5.07
CA TRP A 47 -8.33 -19.58 -5.81
C TRP A 47 -7.20 -20.50 -5.31
N ILE A 48 -6.63 -21.31 -6.20
CA ILE A 48 -5.66 -22.38 -5.85
C ILE A 48 -4.23 -22.03 -6.28
N ASP A 49 -4.03 -21.04 -7.17
CA ASP A 49 -2.68 -20.58 -7.51
C ASP A 49 -2.10 -19.75 -6.36
N LEU A 50 -1.54 -20.46 -5.39
CA LEU A 50 -0.88 -19.93 -4.20
C LEU A 50 0.58 -19.54 -4.48
N SER A 51 1.11 -19.79 -5.68
CA SER A 51 2.46 -19.33 -6.09
C SER A 51 2.45 -17.83 -6.40
N ASN A 52 1.34 -17.32 -6.94
CA ASN A 52 1.11 -15.92 -7.28
C ASN A 52 0.05 -15.30 -6.35
N LEU A 53 0.20 -15.52 -5.03
CA LEU A 53 -0.77 -15.10 -4.00
C LEU A 53 -1.11 -13.61 -4.03
N GLN A 54 -0.21 -12.78 -4.51
CA GLN A 54 -0.44 -11.34 -4.58
C GLN A 54 -0.73 -11.00 -6.03
N VAL A 55 -1.87 -10.37 -6.25
CA VAL A 55 -1.92 -9.34 -7.28
C VAL A 55 -0.94 -8.30 -6.76
N GLU A 56 0.31 -8.31 -7.26
CA GLU A 56 1.15 -7.12 -7.16
C GLU A 56 0.23 -5.96 -7.51
N ARG A 57 0.17 -4.93 -6.64
CA ARG A 57 -0.67 -3.75 -6.90
C ARG A 57 -0.50 -3.49 -8.39
N ILE A 58 -1.61 -3.39 -9.13
CA ILE A 58 -1.54 -2.75 -10.43
C ILE A 58 -1.10 -1.35 -10.04
N GLU A 59 0.22 -1.15 -9.91
CA GLU A 59 0.86 0.14 -9.79
C GLU A 59 0.25 0.85 -10.96
N GLU A 60 -0.59 1.85 -10.68
CA GLU A 60 -1.16 2.69 -11.72
C GLU A 60 0.03 3.06 -12.58
N GLN A 61 0.10 2.45 -13.77
CA GLN A 61 1.34 2.31 -14.52
C GLN A 61 2.08 3.65 -14.45
N GLU A 62 3.11 3.73 -13.59
CA GLU A 62 3.72 5.02 -13.27
C GLU A 62 4.31 5.46 -14.60
N ASP A 63 3.76 6.53 -15.18
CA ASP A 63 4.21 7.01 -16.48
C ASP A 63 5.73 7.23 -16.37
N ILE A 64 6.49 6.81 -17.38
CA ILE A 64 7.95 6.93 -17.34
C ILE A 64 8.29 8.41 -17.19
N ILE A 65 8.81 8.76 -16.01
CA ILE A 65 9.28 10.11 -15.72
C ILE A 65 10.69 10.20 -16.28
N GLU A 66 10.82 10.82 -17.44
CA GLU A 66 12.14 11.09 -18.02
C GLU A 66 12.69 12.40 -17.46
N VAL A 67 13.94 12.36 -17.04
CA VAL A 67 14.65 13.49 -16.44
C VAL A 67 15.80 13.90 -17.36
N TYR A 68 15.76 15.14 -17.83
CA TYR A 68 16.72 15.81 -18.71
C TYR A 68 17.17 17.13 -18.07
N GLY A 69 18.46 17.30 -17.77
CA GLY A 69 18.96 18.53 -17.16
C GLY A 69 20.49 18.61 -17.13
N LYS A 70 21.01 19.83 -16.88
CA LYS A 70 22.45 20.15 -16.83
C LYS A 70 23.18 19.36 -15.74
N ASP A 71 24.49 19.20 -15.92
CA ASP A 71 25.43 18.29 -15.22
C ASP A 71 25.51 18.36 -13.67
N THR A 72 24.69 19.17 -13.00
CA THR A 72 24.80 19.42 -11.55
C THR A 72 23.60 18.85 -10.79
N LEU A 73 23.70 17.57 -10.48
CA LEU A 73 22.84 16.86 -9.54
C LEU A 73 23.17 17.30 -8.10
N SER A 74 22.17 17.72 -7.31
CA SER A 74 22.38 18.22 -5.95
C SER A 74 22.49 17.07 -4.93
N LEU A 75 23.71 16.54 -4.80
CA LEU A 75 24.07 15.50 -3.85
C LEU A 75 24.29 16.08 -2.44
N ILE A 76 23.66 15.47 -1.44
CA ILE A 76 23.86 15.73 -0.02
C ILE A 76 24.48 14.48 0.61
N SER A 77 25.78 14.55 0.90
CA SER A 77 26.60 13.38 1.29
C SER A 77 26.84 13.21 2.79
N SER A 78 26.41 14.16 3.63
CA SER A 78 26.67 14.16 5.08
C SER A 78 25.37 14.18 5.88
N LEU A 79 24.55 13.13 5.74
CA LEU A 79 23.34 12.99 6.55
C LEU A 79 23.69 12.45 7.94
N GLU A 80 23.72 13.34 8.94
CA GLU A 80 23.90 12.91 10.32
C GLU A 80 22.58 12.42 10.92
N PRO A 81 22.51 11.21 11.50
CA PRO A 81 21.30 10.72 12.17
C PRO A 81 20.92 11.60 13.37
N VAL A 82 19.62 11.88 13.53
CA VAL A 82 19.07 12.66 14.66
C VAL A 82 18.23 11.74 15.56
N PRO A 83 18.79 11.19 16.65
CA PRO A 83 18.10 10.24 17.53
C PRO A 83 17.33 10.95 18.65
N ASP A 84 16.39 11.82 18.27
CA ASP A 84 15.61 12.65 19.22
C ASP A 84 14.36 11.97 19.79
N GLY A 85 14.11 10.71 19.44
CA GLY A 85 12.94 9.96 19.87
C GLY A 85 11.69 10.22 19.04
N THR A 86 11.80 10.90 17.89
CA THR A 86 10.68 11.12 16.96
C THR A 86 9.97 9.79 16.64
N PRO A 87 8.66 9.66 16.89
CA PRO A 87 7.89 8.47 16.53
C PRO A 87 7.89 8.25 15.02
N ILE A 88 8.11 7.01 14.61
CA ILE A 88 8.05 6.59 13.20
C ILE A 88 6.83 5.71 13.01
N ILE A 89 5.94 6.07 12.08
CA ILE A 89 4.67 5.39 11.88
C ILE A 89 4.57 4.96 10.44
N ALA A 90 4.49 3.67 10.17
CA ALA A 90 4.40 3.12 8.82
C ALA A 90 3.02 2.53 8.55
N ILE A 91 2.55 2.69 7.31
CA ILE A 91 1.24 2.22 6.85
C ILE A 91 1.46 1.40 5.58
N ASP A 92 0.84 0.22 5.53
CA ASP A 92 0.70 -0.54 4.29
C ASP A 92 -0.63 -1.29 4.24
N THR A 93 -1.10 -1.55 3.03
CA THR A 93 -2.30 -2.36 2.76
C THR A 93 -2.03 -3.37 1.66
N SER A 94 -2.75 -4.49 1.72
CA SER A 94 -2.71 -5.51 0.68
C SER A 94 -4.11 -6.03 0.38
N SER A 95 -4.27 -6.64 -0.79
CA SER A 95 -5.47 -7.33 -1.19
C SER A 95 -5.13 -8.67 -1.83
N ILE A 96 -6.09 -9.59 -1.78
CA ILE A 96 -5.93 -10.92 -2.37
C ILE A 96 -7.24 -11.41 -2.96
N LYS A 97 -7.16 -12.10 -4.09
CA LYS A 97 -8.29 -12.86 -4.64
C LYS A 97 -8.41 -14.17 -3.87
N VAL A 98 -9.57 -14.39 -3.26
CA VAL A 98 -9.86 -15.56 -2.43
C VAL A 98 -10.46 -16.68 -3.27
N GLY A 99 -11.27 -16.33 -4.26
CA GLY A 99 -11.90 -17.27 -5.18
C GLY A 99 -12.98 -16.61 -6.02
N GLU A 100 -13.83 -17.44 -6.61
CA GLU A 100 -14.87 -17.02 -7.55
C GLU A 100 -16.20 -17.72 -7.24
N THR A 101 -17.27 -17.07 -7.66
CA THR A 101 -18.65 -17.55 -7.65
C THR A 101 -19.19 -17.46 -9.07
N GLY A 102 -20.40 -17.98 -9.32
CA GLY A 102 -21.01 -17.86 -10.65
C GLY A 102 -21.27 -16.42 -11.11
N SER A 103 -21.39 -15.46 -10.19
CA SER A 103 -21.73 -14.06 -10.44
C SER A 103 -20.56 -13.08 -10.30
N GLY A 104 -19.43 -13.51 -9.76
CA GLY A 104 -18.33 -12.59 -9.50
C GLY A 104 -17.17 -13.17 -8.70
N ILE A 105 -16.26 -12.30 -8.27
CA ILE A 105 -15.06 -12.67 -7.52
C ILE A 105 -15.23 -12.40 -6.03
N ILE A 106 -14.56 -13.20 -5.21
CA ILE A 106 -14.40 -12.90 -3.79
C ILE A 106 -12.95 -12.49 -3.57
N CYS A 107 -12.73 -11.31 -3.00
CA CYS A 107 -11.41 -10.83 -2.59
C CYS A 107 -11.41 -10.49 -1.11
N ALA A 108 -10.22 -10.35 -0.52
CA ALA A 108 -10.05 -9.84 0.83
C ALA A 108 -9.03 -8.69 0.84
N VAL A 109 -9.28 -7.69 1.68
CA VAL A 109 -8.39 -6.53 1.86
C VAL A 109 -7.95 -6.45 3.32
N ARG A 110 -6.68 -6.14 3.56
CA ARG A 110 -6.08 -6.02 4.90
C ARG A 110 -5.19 -4.79 4.95
N GLY A 111 -5.20 -4.10 6.08
CA GLY A 111 -4.29 -2.99 6.37
C GLY A 111 -3.44 -3.25 7.60
N ALA A 112 -2.29 -2.60 7.68
CA ALA A 112 -1.44 -2.60 8.84
C ALA A 112 -0.90 -1.19 9.12
N VAL A 113 -0.84 -0.85 10.41
CA VAL A 113 -0.11 0.32 10.91
C VAL A 113 0.92 -0.15 11.89
N VAL A 114 2.15 0.33 11.77
CA VAL A 114 3.26 0.03 12.67
C VAL A 114 3.77 1.32 13.28
N TRP A 115 3.90 1.36 14.60
CA TRP A 115 4.53 2.45 15.34
C TRP A 115 5.85 1.98 15.88
N ASN A 116 6.89 2.78 15.68
CA ASN A 116 8.16 2.68 16.37
C ASN A 116 8.33 3.91 17.26
N GLU A 117 8.30 3.68 18.57
CA GLU A 117 8.58 4.70 19.59
C GLU A 117 9.76 4.21 20.43
N LYS A 118 10.88 4.96 20.41
CA LYS A 118 12.10 4.61 21.18
C LYS A 118 12.55 3.16 20.94
N LYS A 119 12.58 2.74 19.66
CA LYS A 119 12.98 1.39 19.21
C LYS A 119 12.05 0.26 19.68
N ARG A 120 10.80 0.58 20.05
CA ARG A 120 9.78 -0.41 20.37
C ARG A 120 8.70 -0.38 19.31
N TYR A 121 8.56 -1.49 18.60
CA TYR A 121 7.57 -1.65 17.55
C TYR A 121 6.25 -2.15 18.13
N LYS A 122 5.15 -1.52 17.73
CA LYS A 122 3.77 -1.96 17.95
C LYS A 122 3.06 -1.98 16.61
N TYR A 123 2.04 -2.82 16.45
CA TYR A 123 1.27 -2.85 15.22
C TYR A 123 -0.23 -2.97 15.47
N LEU A 124 -1.01 -2.51 14.51
CA LEU A 124 -2.45 -2.70 14.39
C LEU A 124 -2.71 -3.32 13.02
N ARG A 125 -3.37 -4.48 13.01
CA ARG A 125 -3.86 -5.11 11.78
C ARG A 125 -5.37 -4.87 11.66
N LEU A 126 -5.79 -4.42 10.48
CA LEU A 126 -7.18 -4.13 10.14
C LEU A 126 -7.65 -5.13 9.09
N GLY A 127 -8.76 -5.81 9.37
CA GLY A 127 -9.30 -6.88 8.53
C GLY A 127 -8.71 -8.26 8.88
N PRO A 128 -8.80 -9.24 7.97
CA PRO A 128 -9.18 -9.07 6.57
C PRO A 128 -10.67 -8.78 6.38
N PHE A 129 -10.98 -7.90 5.44
CA PHE A 129 -12.33 -7.55 5.01
C PHE A 129 -12.64 -8.28 3.69
N PRO A 130 -13.48 -9.33 3.69
CA PRO A 130 -13.89 -10.00 2.47
C PRO A 130 -14.93 -9.17 1.71
N PHE A 131 -14.86 -9.20 0.38
CA PHE A 131 -15.83 -8.55 -0.51
C PHE A 131 -16.19 -9.51 -1.63
N HIS A 132 -17.48 -9.63 -1.91
CA HIS A 132 -17.98 -10.28 -3.11
C HIS A 132 -18.28 -9.19 -4.15
N ILE A 133 -17.52 -9.18 -5.23
CA ILE A 133 -17.60 -8.16 -6.27
C ILE A 133 -18.26 -8.80 -7.48
N THR A 134 -19.46 -8.31 -7.82
CA THR A 134 -20.25 -8.73 -8.98
C THR A 134 -20.53 -7.55 -9.89
N GLU A 135 -21.07 -7.79 -11.09
CA GLU A 135 -21.49 -6.70 -11.97
C GLU A 135 -22.69 -5.92 -11.41
N GLU A 136 -23.55 -6.57 -10.61
CA GLU A 136 -24.73 -5.96 -10.00
C GLU A 136 -24.35 -4.94 -8.91
N ASN A 137 -23.44 -5.30 -8.01
CA ASN A 137 -23.07 -4.45 -6.87
C ASN A 137 -21.87 -3.51 -7.15
N ARG A 138 -21.21 -3.70 -8.28
CA ARG A 138 -20.04 -2.90 -8.70
C ARG A 138 -20.27 -1.40 -8.64
N LYS A 139 -21.43 -0.91 -9.09
CA LYS A 139 -21.72 0.55 -9.09
C LYS A 139 -21.82 1.10 -7.67
N GLU A 140 -22.41 0.34 -6.76
CA GLU A 140 -22.53 0.70 -5.35
C GLU A 140 -21.16 0.72 -4.66
N ILE A 141 -20.36 -0.35 -4.85
CA ILE A 141 -18.98 -0.42 -4.38
C ILE A 141 -18.19 0.80 -4.86
N LEU A 142 -18.27 1.11 -6.16
CA LEU A 142 -17.58 2.25 -6.75
C LEU A 142 -18.07 3.61 -6.23
N SER A 143 -19.36 3.76 -5.93
CA SER A 143 -19.91 4.98 -5.34
C SER A 143 -19.37 5.24 -3.93
N ILE A 144 -19.29 4.20 -3.11
CA ILE A 144 -18.72 4.28 -1.75
C ILE A 144 -17.21 4.56 -1.82
N LEU A 145 -16.51 3.91 -2.75
CA LEU A 145 -15.09 4.14 -2.98
C LEU A 145 -14.79 5.54 -3.54
N GLY A 146 -15.70 6.12 -4.33
CA GLY A 146 -15.56 7.47 -4.89
C GLY A 146 -15.44 8.57 -3.84
N GLN A 147 -15.90 8.34 -2.60
CA GLN A 147 -15.71 9.26 -1.47
C GLN A 147 -14.25 9.28 -0.95
N TYR A 148 -13.51 8.20 -1.17
CA TYR A 148 -12.13 8.00 -0.69
C TYR A 148 -11.09 7.97 -1.82
N SER A 149 -11.52 7.76 -3.06
CA SER A 149 -10.70 7.72 -4.27
C SER A 149 -11.51 8.20 -5.51
N PRO A 150 -11.65 9.52 -5.71
CA PRO A 150 -12.43 10.06 -6.82
C PRO A 150 -11.64 9.94 -8.13
N ILE A 151 -11.91 8.89 -8.92
CA ILE A 151 -11.38 8.74 -10.29
C ILE A 151 -12.56 8.58 -11.24
N ASN A 152 -12.50 9.26 -12.40
CA ASN A 152 -13.52 9.18 -13.45
C ASN A 152 -13.81 7.71 -13.81
N PHE A 153 -15.10 7.35 -13.73
CA PHE A 153 -15.59 6.02 -14.01
C PHE A 153 -15.61 5.78 -15.52
N GLY A 154 -14.55 5.17 -16.05
CA GLY A 154 -14.65 4.49 -17.34
C GLY A 154 -15.65 3.33 -17.22
N SER A 155 -16.50 3.17 -18.22
CA SER A 155 -17.60 2.19 -18.25
C SER A 155 -17.16 0.71 -18.29
N SER A 156 -15.85 0.42 -18.28
CA SER A 156 -15.30 -0.94 -18.41
C SER A 156 -14.06 -1.19 -17.56
N LEU A 157 -14.14 -0.96 -16.25
CA LEU A 157 -13.17 -1.55 -15.30
C LEU A 157 -13.36 -3.07 -15.21
N PHE A 158 -12.30 -3.85 -15.09
CA PHE A 158 -12.41 -5.28 -14.77
C PHE A 158 -12.64 -5.47 -13.25
N LEU A 159 -13.28 -6.57 -12.83
CA LEU A 159 -13.54 -6.83 -11.40
C LEU A 159 -12.24 -6.84 -10.55
N ILE A 160 -11.11 -7.24 -11.15
CA ILE A 160 -9.79 -7.22 -10.53
C ILE A 160 -9.31 -5.80 -10.18
N GLU A 161 -9.71 -4.79 -10.96
CA GLU A 161 -9.37 -3.39 -10.70
C GLU A 161 -10.16 -2.84 -9.51
N ILE A 162 -11.37 -3.36 -9.27
CA ILE A 162 -12.19 -2.99 -8.10
C ILE A 162 -11.53 -3.49 -6.81
N GLN A 163 -10.93 -4.69 -6.83
CA GLN A 163 -10.13 -5.20 -5.71
C GLN A 163 -9.00 -4.22 -5.36
N SER A 164 -8.21 -3.78 -6.35
CA SER A 164 -7.13 -2.81 -6.14
C SER A 164 -7.67 -1.49 -5.56
N ARG A 165 -8.81 -1.00 -6.06
CA ARG A 165 -9.45 0.22 -5.54
C ARG A 165 -9.94 0.08 -4.10
N LEU A 166 -10.47 -1.08 -3.68
CA LEU A 166 -10.81 -1.35 -2.29
C LEU A 166 -9.57 -1.28 -1.39
N CYS A 167 -8.45 -1.83 -1.86
CA CYS A 167 -7.16 -1.77 -1.17
C CYS A 167 -6.67 -0.32 -0.99
N ASN A 168 -6.71 0.46 -2.08
CA ASN A 168 -6.29 1.86 -2.08
C ASN A 168 -7.20 2.72 -1.20
N ALA A 169 -8.52 2.48 -1.20
CA ALA A 169 -9.44 3.21 -0.34
C ALA A 169 -9.18 2.92 1.15
N LEU A 170 -8.91 1.66 1.51
CA LEU A 170 -8.49 1.33 2.88
C LEU A 170 -7.19 2.05 3.23
N GLU A 171 -6.21 2.07 2.33
CA GLU A 171 -4.94 2.77 2.53
C GLU A 171 -5.16 4.26 2.80
N LYS A 172 -5.89 4.96 1.93
CA LYS A 172 -6.17 6.40 2.08
C LYS A 172 -6.94 6.70 3.35
N TRP A 173 -7.85 5.83 3.74
CA TRP A 173 -8.55 5.97 5.01
C TRP A 173 -7.58 5.87 6.20
N ILE A 174 -6.71 4.86 6.23
CA ILE A 174 -5.71 4.70 7.29
C ILE A 174 -4.76 5.91 7.31
N GLN A 175 -4.27 6.35 6.16
CA GLN A 175 -3.41 7.53 6.02
C GLN A 175 -4.10 8.78 6.59
N MET A 176 -5.34 9.06 6.17
CA MET A 176 -6.13 10.18 6.69
C MET A 176 -6.33 10.11 8.20
N MET A 177 -6.66 8.92 8.71
CA MET A 177 -6.90 8.66 10.13
C MET A 177 -5.63 8.90 10.96
N ILE A 178 -4.49 8.36 10.53
CA ILE A 178 -3.20 8.53 11.22
C ILE A 178 -2.78 10.00 11.18
N SER A 179 -2.79 10.64 10.00
CA SER A 179 -2.40 12.04 9.87
C SER A 179 -3.20 13.01 10.75
N ARG A 180 -4.44 12.66 11.13
CA ARG A 180 -5.29 13.44 12.04
C ARG A 180 -5.12 13.11 13.52
N SER A 181 -4.71 11.89 13.85
CA SER A 181 -4.74 11.37 15.23
C SER A 181 -3.40 11.42 15.96
N VAL A 182 -2.30 11.52 15.21
CA VAL A 182 -0.94 11.60 15.76
C VAL A 182 -0.35 12.98 15.52
N SER A 183 0.67 13.34 16.30
CA SER A 183 1.38 14.61 16.18
C SER A 183 2.89 14.41 16.32
N ASP A 184 3.67 15.37 15.82
CA ASP A 184 5.13 15.44 15.97
C ASP A 184 5.85 14.14 15.54
N SER A 185 5.33 13.47 14.50
CA SER A 185 5.78 12.15 14.05
C SER A 185 6.24 12.17 12.58
N ILE A 186 7.03 11.17 12.20
CA ILE A 186 7.27 10.84 10.78
C ILE A 186 6.33 9.73 10.36
N ILE A 187 5.57 9.95 9.29
CA ILE A 187 4.64 8.98 8.72
C ILE A 187 5.23 8.44 7.42
N LEU A 188 5.43 7.14 7.35
CA LEU A 188 6.00 6.42 6.22
C LEU A 188 4.92 5.74 5.40
N TRP A 189 4.95 5.95 4.07
CA TRP A 189 4.07 5.28 3.11
C TRP A 189 4.88 4.42 2.12
N ASP A 190 4.30 3.31 1.67
CA ASP A 190 4.83 2.53 0.53
C ASP A 190 4.29 3.12 -0.79
N GLY A 191 5.17 3.37 -1.76
CA GLY A 191 4.86 4.03 -3.04
C GLY A 191 5.30 5.49 -3.13
N SER A 192 4.83 6.20 -4.16
CA SER A 192 5.23 7.57 -4.46
C SER A 192 4.18 8.62 -4.05
N LEU A 193 4.62 9.88 -3.88
CA LEU A 193 3.73 11.03 -3.65
C LEU A 193 3.38 11.71 -4.98
N THR A 194 2.94 10.93 -5.96
CA THR A 194 2.58 11.42 -7.30
C THR A 194 1.12 11.13 -7.63
N SER A 195 0.57 11.92 -8.53
CA SER A 195 -0.80 11.73 -9.03
C SER A 195 -0.90 12.22 -10.47
N LYS A 196 -1.68 11.50 -11.28
CA LYS A 196 -2.10 11.99 -12.60
C LYS A 196 -3.06 13.17 -12.42
N SER A 197 -2.95 14.20 -13.27
CA SER A 197 -3.63 15.49 -13.12
C SER A 197 -5.17 15.45 -13.29
N SER A 198 -5.77 14.29 -13.56
CA SER A 198 -7.18 14.16 -13.97
C SER A 198 -8.13 13.53 -12.95
N SER A 199 -7.76 13.40 -11.67
CA SER A 199 -8.59 12.74 -10.65
C SER A 199 -8.72 13.55 -9.35
N GLY A 200 -9.89 13.47 -8.69
CA GLY A 200 -10.11 14.04 -7.34
C GLY A 200 -9.29 13.35 -6.24
N TYR A 201 -8.49 12.34 -6.60
CA TYR A 201 -7.40 11.80 -5.80
C TYR A 201 -6.44 12.89 -5.30
N LEU A 202 -6.24 13.95 -6.11
CA LEU A 202 -5.42 15.11 -5.76
C LEU A 202 -5.88 15.82 -4.50
N ASP A 203 -7.18 16.09 -4.38
CA ASP A 203 -7.74 16.81 -3.23
C ASP A 203 -7.66 15.96 -1.96
N THR A 204 -7.79 14.64 -2.12
CA THR A 204 -7.68 13.70 -1.01
C THR A 204 -6.25 13.63 -0.50
N LEU A 205 -5.28 13.35 -1.38
CA LEU A 205 -3.87 13.21 -0.99
C LEU A 205 -3.30 14.52 -0.45
N ALA A 206 -3.55 15.65 -1.13
CA ALA A 206 -3.15 16.97 -0.63
C ALA A 206 -3.82 17.30 0.71
N GLY A 207 -5.08 16.88 0.90
CA GLY A 207 -5.79 17.00 2.16
C GLY A 207 -5.17 16.18 3.29
N ILE A 208 -4.72 14.95 3.02
CA ILE A 208 -4.00 14.11 4.00
C ILE A 208 -2.68 14.77 4.39
N LEU A 209 -1.87 15.19 3.42
CA LEU A 209 -0.60 15.89 3.68
C LEU A 209 -0.82 17.18 4.48
N ARG A 210 -1.86 17.96 4.16
CA ARG A 210 -2.24 19.14 4.94
C ARG A 210 -2.59 18.80 6.39
N ASN A 211 -3.36 17.73 6.63
CA ASN A 211 -3.68 17.30 7.99
C ASN A 211 -2.42 16.84 8.74
N ALA A 212 -1.51 16.13 8.06
CA ALA A 212 -0.23 15.73 8.64
C ALA A 212 0.56 16.98 9.10
N ARG A 213 0.72 17.97 8.22
CA ARG A 213 1.41 19.23 8.55
C ARG A 213 0.76 20.00 9.69
N ASN A 214 -0.58 20.09 9.71
CA ASN A 214 -1.32 20.77 10.78
C ASN A 214 -1.06 20.15 12.16
N ASN A 215 -0.68 18.87 12.21
CA ASN A 215 -0.31 18.14 13.42
C ASN A 215 1.21 18.02 13.60
N SER A 216 2.01 18.83 12.90
CA SER A 216 3.48 18.78 12.93
C SER A 216 4.07 17.42 12.50
N ASN A 217 3.32 16.63 11.73
CA ASN A 217 3.82 15.39 11.15
C ASN A 217 4.49 15.66 9.80
N ILE A 218 5.50 14.84 9.48
CA ILE A 218 6.17 14.85 8.18
C ILE A 218 5.94 13.52 7.48
N VAL A 219 5.47 13.55 6.23
CA VAL A 219 5.25 12.36 5.42
C VAL A 219 6.45 12.09 4.53
N LEU A 220 6.96 10.85 4.58
CA LEU A 220 7.96 10.31 3.68
C LEU A 220 7.34 9.09 2.97
N SER A 221 7.48 8.98 1.66
CA SER A 221 7.08 7.77 0.93
C SER A 221 8.29 7.09 0.30
N PHE A 222 8.29 5.77 0.27
CA PHE A 222 9.38 4.97 -0.28
C PHE A 222 8.86 4.09 -1.42
N SER A 223 9.45 4.19 -2.60
CA SER A 223 9.13 3.30 -3.72
C SER A 223 10.22 2.25 -3.94
N LYS A 224 9.83 0.97 -3.94
CA LYS A 224 10.72 -0.19 -4.19
C LYS A 224 11.11 -0.31 -5.66
N ALA A 225 10.19 0.05 -6.56
CA ALA A 225 10.43 0.22 -7.98
C ALA A 225 10.17 1.70 -8.34
N SER A 226 11.00 2.26 -9.22
CA SER A 226 10.83 3.62 -9.72
C SER A 226 10.93 3.58 -11.23
N THR A 227 9.92 4.11 -11.91
CA THR A 227 9.93 4.27 -13.37
C THR A 227 10.71 5.53 -13.80
N VAL A 228 11.14 6.35 -12.84
CA VAL A 228 11.91 7.58 -13.09
C VAL A 228 13.29 7.23 -13.63
N ARG A 229 13.62 7.83 -14.78
CA ARG A 229 14.89 7.62 -15.48
C ARG A 229 15.60 8.94 -15.77
N PHE A 230 16.88 9.00 -15.45
CA PHE A 230 17.77 10.10 -15.82
C PHE A 230 18.69 9.65 -16.96
N LEU A 231 18.61 10.32 -18.11
CA LEU A 231 19.37 9.96 -19.33
C LEU A 231 19.28 8.45 -19.67
N GLY A 232 18.07 7.87 -19.57
CA GLY A 232 17.81 6.46 -19.84
C GLY A 232 18.23 5.46 -18.75
N ARG A 233 18.90 5.90 -17.67
CA ARG A 233 19.28 5.07 -16.52
C ARG A 233 18.29 5.25 -15.37
N ARG A 234 18.11 4.22 -14.52
CA ARG A 234 17.23 4.36 -13.34
C ARG A 234 17.86 5.33 -12.35
N ILE A 235 17.05 6.19 -11.73
CA ILE A 235 17.55 7.15 -10.74
C ILE A 235 18.20 6.47 -9.53
N THR A 236 17.75 5.27 -9.18
CA THR A 236 18.30 4.44 -8.08
C THR A 236 19.74 4.02 -8.31
N ASP A 237 20.19 3.95 -9.57
CA ASP A 237 21.53 3.51 -9.94
C ASP A 237 22.56 4.65 -9.81
N LEU A 238 22.10 5.90 -9.74
CA LEU A 238 22.94 7.11 -9.69
C LEU A 238 23.79 7.16 -8.40
N LEU A 239 23.27 6.62 -7.29
CA LEU A 239 23.98 6.60 -6.01
C LEU A 239 24.80 5.33 -5.75
N SER A 240 24.88 4.40 -6.70
CA SER A 240 25.57 3.11 -6.52
C SER A 240 27.02 3.20 -6.04
N LYS A 241 27.75 4.26 -6.41
CA LYS A 241 29.16 4.50 -6.06
C LYS A 241 29.38 5.45 -4.89
N HIS A 242 28.31 5.98 -4.30
CA HIS A 242 28.39 6.97 -3.24
C HIS A 242 28.36 6.32 -1.85
N LYS A 243 29.06 6.91 -0.88
CA LYS A 243 29.04 6.46 0.52
C LYS A 243 27.71 6.83 1.18
N ALA A 244 27.15 5.94 1.98
CA ALA A 244 25.94 6.18 2.75
C ALA A 244 26.27 6.78 4.14
N PRO A 245 25.30 7.43 4.81
CA PRO A 245 24.00 7.84 4.30
C PRO A 245 24.08 9.11 3.44
N CYS A 246 23.49 9.07 2.24
CA CYS A 246 23.39 10.24 1.36
C CYS A 246 22.06 10.27 0.60
N ILE A 247 21.67 11.46 0.17
CA ILE A 247 20.52 11.68 -0.71
C ILE A 247 20.92 12.52 -1.90
N LEU A 248 20.26 12.27 -3.02
CA LEU A 248 20.36 13.06 -4.23
C LEU A 248 18.97 13.64 -4.54
N GLU A 249 18.87 14.95 -4.65
CA GLU A 249 17.64 15.62 -5.04
C GLU A 249 17.45 15.58 -6.55
N ILE A 250 16.22 15.30 -6.99
CA ILE A 250 15.81 15.39 -8.40
C ILE A 250 14.98 16.67 -8.54
N GLU A 251 15.54 17.66 -9.22
CA GLU A 251 14.90 18.97 -9.40
C GLU A 251 13.77 18.90 -10.44
N GLU A 252 12.67 19.61 -10.19
CA GLU A 252 11.45 19.57 -11.04
C GLU A 252 11.72 20.13 -12.45
N GLU A 253 12.65 21.08 -12.57
CA GLU A 253 13.10 21.64 -13.83
C GLU A 253 13.74 20.60 -14.75
N MET A 254 14.25 19.52 -14.17
CA MET A 254 14.85 18.43 -14.92
C MET A 254 13.79 17.48 -15.49
N LEU A 255 12.50 17.61 -15.14
CA LEU A 255 11.46 16.70 -15.64
C LEU A 255 11.11 17.01 -17.10
N SER A 256 10.96 15.96 -17.92
CA SER A 256 10.57 16.08 -19.32
C SER A 256 9.22 16.78 -19.47
N LEU A 257 8.99 17.39 -20.64
CA LEU A 257 7.71 18.04 -20.96
C LEU A 257 6.52 17.06 -20.88
N SER A 258 6.72 15.78 -21.20
CA SER A 258 5.70 14.72 -21.04
C SER A 258 5.39 14.42 -19.57
N SER A 259 6.39 14.57 -18.69
CA SER A 259 6.26 14.38 -17.24
C SER A 259 5.60 15.57 -16.53
N LYS A 260 5.50 16.76 -17.18
CA LYS A 260 4.86 17.95 -16.59
C LYS A 260 3.35 17.81 -16.38
N ASN A 261 2.72 16.84 -17.02
CA ASN A 261 1.30 16.50 -16.77
C ASN A 261 1.10 15.70 -15.48
N LEU A 262 2.18 15.26 -14.83
CA LEU A 262 2.14 14.64 -13.50
C LEU A 262 2.23 15.74 -12.46
N ARG A 263 1.30 15.74 -11.49
CA ARG A 263 1.37 16.65 -10.36
C ARG A 263 2.10 15.95 -9.23
N LEU A 264 3.35 16.36 -9.00
CA LEU A 264 4.15 15.87 -7.89
C LEU A 264 3.68 16.56 -6.60
N LEU A 265 3.27 15.79 -5.59
CA LEU A 265 2.98 16.30 -4.25
C LEU A 265 4.14 16.06 -3.28
N GLY A 266 5.07 15.17 -3.65
CA GLY A 266 6.36 15.04 -3.00
C GLY A 266 7.50 15.60 -3.83
N LYS A 267 8.51 16.10 -3.13
CA LYS A 267 9.83 16.36 -3.68
C LYS A 267 10.61 15.06 -3.74
N ILE A 268 11.16 14.76 -4.91
CA ILE A 268 11.77 13.46 -5.20
C ILE A 268 13.24 13.48 -4.79
N TYR A 269 13.60 12.51 -3.96
CA TYR A 269 14.98 12.19 -3.60
C TYR A 269 15.30 10.76 -4.01
N VAL A 270 16.57 10.52 -4.33
CA VAL A 270 17.17 9.19 -4.36
C VAL A 270 17.94 9.04 -3.06
N ALA A 271 17.62 8.04 -2.26
CA ALA A 271 18.22 7.85 -0.94
C ALA A 271 19.05 6.57 -0.90
N ARG A 272 20.32 6.71 -0.51
CA ARG A 272 21.19 5.59 -0.12
C ARG A 272 21.42 5.69 1.38
N LEU A 273 20.59 4.99 2.15
CA LEU A 273 20.57 5.10 3.61
C LEU A 273 21.52 4.11 4.33
N ASN A 274 22.06 3.12 3.61
CA ASN A 274 22.96 2.10 4.16
C ASN A 274 24.03 1.73 3.12
N ASP A 275 25.30 1.59 3.54
CA ASP A 275 26.44 1.29 2.66
C ASP A 275 26.30 -0.03 1.89
N LYS A 276 25.66 -1.04 2.50
CA LYS A 276 25.44 -2.37 1.91
C LYS A 276 23.98 -2.60 1.49
N GLY A 277 23.17 -1.54 1.50
CA GLY A 277 21.75 -1.61 1.17
C GLY A 277 21.43 -1.25 -0.27
N TYR A 278 20.14 -1.36 -0.59
CA TYR A 278 19.57 -0.84 -1.83
C TYR A 278 19.38 0.67 -1.75
N THR A 279 19.29 1.28 -2.93
CA THR A 279 18.93 2.69 -3.10
C THR A 279 17.44 2.77 -3.41
N PHE A 280 16.72 3.68 -2.76
CA PHE A 280 15.28 3.85 -2.95
C PHE A 280 14.96 5.25 -3.46
N ARG A 281 13.84 5.37 -4.19
CA ARG A 281 13.18 6.65 -4.38
C ARG A 281 12.46 7.00 -3.09
N VAL A 282 12.67 8.22 -2.60
CA VAL A 282 12.01 8.77 -1.42
C VAL A 282 11.36 10.07 -1.80
N ASP A 283 10.04 10.16 -1.64
CA ASP A 283 9.32 11.40 -1.85
C ASP A 283 8.99 12.01 -0.49
N VAL A 284 9.32 13.30 -0.30
CA VAL A 284 9.00 14.05 0.92
C VAL A 284 7.97 15.12 0.60
N ASP A 285 7.00 15.36 1.49
CA ASP A 285 5.99 16.40 1.30
C ASP A 285 6.58 17.73 0.78
N ARG A 286 6.22 18.10 -0.45
CA ARG A 286 6.84 19.23 -1.17
C ARG A 286 6.52 20.59 -0.56
N SER A 287 5.46 20.69 0.25
CA SER A 287 5.07 21.94 0.89
C SER A 287 5.98 22.32 2.06
N LEU A 288 6.86 21.42 2.50
CA LEU A 288 7.83 21.68 3.56
C LEU A 288 9.10 22.37 3.02
N PRO A 289 9.76 23.24 3.80
CA PRO A 289 11.09 23.76 3.45
C PRO A 289 12.14 22.66 3.32
N LYS A 290 13.13 22.85 2.45
CA LYS A 290 14.17 21.83 2.14
C LYS A 290 14.91 21.36 3.40
N GLU A 291 15.18 22.27 4.33
CA GLU A 291 15.86 21.99 5.60
C GLU A 291 15.04 21.00 6.44
N ILE A 292 13.72 21.19 6.50
CA ILE A 292 12.80 20.30 7.22
C ILE A 292 12.72 18.93 6.56
N GLN A 293 12.75 18.88 5.22
CA GLN A 293 12.77 17.62 4.47
C GLN A 293 14.04 16.80 4.77
N ILE A 294 15.21 17.45 4.78
CA ILE A 294 16.49 16.81 5.13
C ILE A 294 16.47 16.33 6.57
N ILE A 295 16.02 17.18 7.51
CA ILE A 295 15.89 16.83 8.94
C ILE A 295 14.97 15.62 9.13
N ALA A 296 13.89 15.49 8.35
CA ALA A 296 13.01 14.33 8.43
C ALA A 296 13.73 13.02 8.10
N ILE A 297 14.56 13.02 7.06
CA ILE A 297 15.37 11.85 6.67
C ILE A 297 16.42 11.56 7.77
N GLN A 298 17.06 12.58 8.33
CA GLN A 298 18.00 12.42 9.44
C GLN A 298 17.34 11.86 10.71
N ARG A 299 16.12 12.31 11.04
CA ARG A 299 15.31 11.77 12.13
C ARG A 299 14.90 10.33 11.88
N LEU A 300 14.53 9.98 10.65
CA LEU A 300 14.28 8.59 10.28
C LEU A 300 15.51 7.72 10.53
N LEU A 301 16.69 8.16 10.08
CA LEU A 301 17.97 7.46 10.32
C LEU A 301 18.31 7.31 11.81
N GLY A 302 17.94 8.28 12.63
CA GLY A 302 18.23 8.27 14.08
C GLY A 302 17.23 7.45 14.92
N ASN A 303 16.02 7.24 14.42
CA ASN A 303 14.91 6.69 15.20
C ASN A 303 14.37 5.34 14.69
N ASP A 304 14.59 4.96 13.43
CA ASP A 304 14.22 3.65 12.88
C ASP A 304 15.42 2.76 12.58
N ILE A 305 15.20 1.45 12.48
CA ILE A 305 16.21 0.53 11.96
C ILE A 305 16.16 0.59 10.43
N ILE A 306 17.32 0.75 9.79
CA ILE A 306 17.43 0.75 8.32
C ILE A 306 17.97 -0.60 7.86
N PHE A 307 17.06 -1.53 7.53
CA PHE A 307 17.37 -2.86 7.07
C PHE A 307 17.57 -2.88 5.55
N GLN A 308 18.80 -3.18 5.09
CA GLN A 308 19.16 -3.17 3.65
C GLN A 308 18.79 -1.87 2.91
N GLY A 309 18.83 -0.73 3.60
CA GLY A 309 18.47 0.58 3.04
C GLY A 309 16.99 0.94 3.13
N TYR A 310 16.15 0.04 3.65
CA TYR A 310 14.70 0.23 3.79
C TYR A 310 14.29 0.35 5.27
N PRO A 311 13.35 1.25 5.63
CA PRO A 311 12.89 1.40 7.02
C PRO A 311 12.20 0.13 7.56
N GLU A 312 12.60 -0.31 8.75
CA GLU A 312 12.06 -1.48 9.42
C GLU A 312 10.57 -1.32 9.73
N ALA A 313 10.12 -0.11 10.10
CA ALA A 313 8.70 0.15 10.32
C ALA A 313 7.86 -0.14 9.06
N LEU A 314 8.32 0.29 7.87
CA LEU A 314 7.66 -0.01 6.59
C LEU A 314 7.73 -1.49 6.25
N ARG A 315 8.90 -2.13 6.46
CA ARG A 315 9.06 -3.58 6.25
C ARG A 315 8.06 -4.38 7.08
N LEU A 316 7.90 -4.02 8.35
CA LEU A 316 6.94 -4.65 9.25
C LEU A 316 5.49 -4.37 8.82
N ALA A 317 5.15 -3.14 8.42
CA ALA A 317 3.82 -2.82 7.91
C ALA A 317 3.46 -3.71 6.71
N HIS A 318 4.40 -3.91 5.79
CA HIS A 318 4.23 -4.79 4.64
C HIS A 318 4.05 -6.27 5.00
N ILE A 319 4.86 -6.77 5.94
CA ILE A 319 4.73 -8.15 6.43
C ILE A 319 3.37 -8.35 7.12
N PHE A 320 2.93 -7.39 7.93
CA PHE A 320 1.69 -7.51 8.67
C PHE A 320 0.43 -7.28 7.82
N SER A 321 0.54 -6.54 6.71
CA SER A 321 -0.53 -6.36 5.73
C SER A 321 -0.64 -7.56 4.78
N THR A 322 0.44 -8.29 4.52
CA THR A 322 0.48 -9.43 3.60
C THR A 322 -0.41 -10.61 4.03
N PHE A 323 -1.01 -11.28 3.05
CA PHE A 323 -1.72 -12.55 3.22
C PHE A 323 -0.80 -13.75 3.01
N THR A 324 -0.78 -14.66 3.97
CA THR A 324 -0.11 -15.96 3.84
C THR A 324 -1.04 -17.00 3.22
N ALA A 325 -0.49 -18.12 2.71
CA ALA A 325 -1.31 -19.24 2.25
C ALA A 325 -2.27 -19.76 3.34
N SER A 326 -1.83 -19.76 4.61
CA SER A 326 -2.66 -20.14 5.76
C SER A 326 -3.81 -19.15 5.98
N ASP A 327 -3.56 -17.84 5.83
CA ASP A 327 -4.63 -16.83 5.86
C ASP A 327 -5.67 -17.12 4.77
N VAL A 328 -5.23 -17.38 3.53
CA VAL A 328 -6.13 -17.61 2.40
C VAL A 328 -7.00 -18.84 2.62
N ILE A 329 -6.41 -19.98 3.01
CA ILE A 329 -7.15 -21.21 3.31
C ILE A 329 -8.13 -20.96 4.47
N GLY A 330 -7.72 -20.21 5.48
CA GLY A 330 -8.57 -19.82 6.60
C GLY A 330 -9.78 -18.99 6.16
N ILE A 331 -9.57 -17.99 5.31
CA ILE A 331 -10.62 -17.14 4.75
C ILE A 331 -11.55 -17.96 3.85
N GLN A 332 -11.02 -18.78 2.94
CA GLN A 332 -11.80 -19.66 2.08
C GLN A 332 -12.71 -20.59 2.89
N ARG A 333 -12.17 -21.21 3.95
CA ARG A 333 -12.93 -22.09 4.84
C ARG A 333 -13.98 -21.33 5.64
N PHE A 334 -13.64 -20.14 6.15
CA PHE A 334 -14.58 -19.28 6.87
C PHE A 334 -15.76 -18.91 5.97
N ILE A 335 -15.49 -18.39 4.77
CA ILE A 335 -16.51 -17.96 3.82
C ILE A 335 -17.40 -19.13 3.40
N ALA A 336 -16.81 -20.28 3.06
CA ALA A 336 -17.60 -21.46 2.67
C ALA A 336 -18.55 -21.92 3.78
N ARG A 337 -18.11 -21.86 5.05
CA ARG A 337 -18.92 -22.27 6.19
C ARG A 337 -19.99 -21.23 6.53
N GLU A 338 -19.60 -19.97 6.65
CA GLU A 338 -20.48 -18.89 7.15
C GLU A 338 -21.60 -18.57 6.16
N TYR A 339 -21.29 -18.57 4.86
CA TYR A 339 -22.25 -18.25 3.80
C TYR A 339 -22.82 -19.49 3.11
N GLY A 340 -22.59 -20.69 3.67
CA GLY A 340 -23.16 -21.94 3.17
C GLY A 340 -22.74 -22.32 1.74
N LEU A 341 -21.55 -21.88 1.30
CA LEU A 341 -21.05 -22.12 -0.05
C LEU A 341 -20.41 -23.50 -0.15
N LYS A 342 -20.84 -24.27 -1.15
CA LYS A 342 -20.22 -25.52 -1.54
C LYS A 342 -18.94 -25.23 -2.33
N VAL A 343 -17.82 -25.68 -1.78
CA VAL A 343 -16.53 -25.64 -2.46
C VAL A 343 -16.58 -26.54 -3.70
N VAL A 344 -16.30 -25.98 -4.86
CA VAL A 344 -16.24 -26.67 -6.15
C VAL A 344 -14.93 -26.37 -6.86
N THR A 345 -14.48 -27.30 -7.69
CA THR A 345 -13.35 -27.09 -8.60
C THR A 345 -13.89 -27.09 -10.02
N TRP A 346 -13.96 -25.94 -10.69
CA TRP A 346 -14.36 -25.94 -12.09
C TRP A 346 -13.23 -26.51 -12.96
N PRO A 347 -13.56 -27.36 -13.96
CA PRO A 347 -12.56 -27.89 -14.86
C PRO A 347 -11.90 -26.75 -15.61
N ASN A 348 -10.56 -26.72 -15.65
CA ASN A 348 -9.84 -25.81 -16.53
C ASN A 348 -10.02 -26.33 -17.96
N ILE A 349 -10.95 -25.71 -18.70
CA ILE A 349 -11.31 -26.14 -20.07
C ILE A 349 -10.07 -26.16 -20.97
N ARG A 350 -9.13 -25.21 -20.85
CA ARG A 350 -7.89 -25.25 -21.65
C ARG A 350 -7.03 -26.45 -21.29
N LYS A 351 -6.80 -26.77 -20.01
CA LYS A 351 -6.08 -28.00 -19.62
C LYS A 351 -6.84 -29.25 -20.04
N ALA A 352 -8.17 -29.24 -20.01
CA ALA A 352 -8.97 -30.38 -20.47
C ALA A 352 -8.88 -30.59 -21.99
N LEU A 353 -8.87 -29.50 -22.77
CA LEU A 353 -8.80 -29.54 -24.23
C LEU A 353 -7.39 -29.75 -24.78
N PHE A 354 -6.38 -29.16 -24.14
CA PHE A 354 -5.01 -29.10 -24.65
C PHE A 354 -3.98 -29.78 -23.75
N GLY A 355 -4.43 -30.43 -22.66
CA GLY A 355 -3.56 -31.14 -21.73
C GLY A 355 -2.45 -30.23 -21.18
N PRO A 356 -1.17 -30.66 -21.23
CA PRO A 356 -0.05 -29.85 -20.76
C PRO A 356 0.19 -28.57 -21.56
N PHE A 357 -0.34 -28.45 -22.78
CA PHE A 357 -0.22 -27.26 -23.64
C PHE A 357 -1.32 -26.22 -23.40
N GLY A 358 -2.25 -26.48 -22.46
CA GLY A 358 -3.35 -25.58 -22.10
C GLY A 358 -2.99 -24.45 -21.14
N THR A 359 -1.72 -24.30 -20.77
CA THR A 359 -1.22 -23.21 -19.92
C THR A 359 -1.06 -21.96 -20.79
N GLY A 360 -2.03 -21.05 -20.77
CA GLY A 360 -1.86 -19.76 -21.43
C GLY A 360 -0.70 -18.98 -20.82
N GLY A 361 0.39 -18.82 -21.56
CA GLY A 361 1.37 -17.73 -21.43
C GLY A 361 1.98 -17.47 -20.05
N ALA A 362 2.09 -18.46 -19.16
CA ALA A 362 2.84 -18.34 -17.89
C ALA A 362 4.25 -18.93 -18.02
N GLY A 363 4.83 -18.84 -19.22
CA GLY A 363 6.12 -19.38 -19.57
C GLY A 363 6.54 -18.86 -20.93
N ASP A 364 6.95 -17.59 -20.96
CA ASP A 364 8.04 -17.03 -21.76
C ASP A 364 8.49 -15.70 -21.12
#